data_AF-G5IFP4-F1
#
_entry.id   AF-G5IFP4-F1
#
_cell.length_a   1.000
_cell.length_b   1.000
_cell.length_c   1.000
_cell.angle_alpha   90.00
_cell.angle_beta   90.00
_cell.angle_gamma   90.00
#
_symmetry.space_group_name_H-M   'P 1'
#
loop_
_entity.id
_entity.type
_entity.pdbx_description
1 polymer ?
#
loop_
_entity_poly.entity_id
_entity_poly.type
_entity_poly.pdbx_seq_one_letter_code
_entity_poly.pdbx_strand_id
1 'polypeptide(L)'
;MSIEKAEPALGGISIEYSDWQEIEKDADEILDAMNQYPWDTVSLEMCAETFTGFLAVLWKVHPYREGNTRTVVTFCSQFIESKGFYIDSDLFKDNAQYMRTALVAASAVFHDLGDRRNMEYLNNIVLDALEHGHKMKNRISDAIEKAGFRATEERIRKIVYWNRLEQREHEVEEIQLYLL
;
A
#
# COMPACT_ATOMS: atom_id res chain seq x y z
N MET A 1 -28.45 -3.53 5.54
CA MET A 1 -27.69 -4.00 6.72
C MET A 1 -26.24 -3.96 6.32
N SER A 2 -25.42 -3.21 7.06
CA SER A 2 -23.98 -3.13 6.82
C SER A 2 -23.34 -4.50 7.01
N ILE A 3 -22.15 -4.70 6.44
CA ILE A 3 -21.45 -5.97 6.56
C ILE A 3 -21.10 -6.24 8.03
N GLU A 4 -21.38 -7.44 8.49
CA GLU A 4 -20.80 -8.00 9.71
C GLU A 4 -19.85 -9.12 9.31
N LYS A 5 -18.61 -9.02 9.79
CA LYS A 5 -17.58 -10.02 9.54
C LYS A 5 -16.85 -10.32 10.82
N ALA A 6 -16.96 -11.55 11.31
CA ALA A 6 -16.24 -11.97 12.49
C ALA A 6 -14.72 -11.81 12.26
N GLU A 7 -14.08 -10.99 13.09
CA GLU A 7 -12.63 -10.80 13.02
C GLU A 7 -11.93 -11.61 14.12
N PRO A 8 -11.16 -12.66 13.78
CA PRO A 8 -10.45 -13.47 14.78
C PRO A 8 -9.52 -12.65 15.66
N ALA A 9 -8.93 -11.59 15.12
CA ALA A 9 -8.08 -10.64 15.83
C ALA A 9 -8.80 -9.92 16.99
N LEU A 10 -10.12 -9.82 16.92
CA LEU A 10 -10.98 -9.19 17.93
C LEU A 10 -11.84 -10.21 18.67
N GLY A 11 -11.42 -11.49 18.71
CA GLY A 11 -12.20 -12.54 19.36
C GLY A 11 -13.54 -12.84 18.68
N GLY A 12 -13.65 -12.55 17.37
CA GLY A 12 -14.86 -12.76 16.58
C GLY A 12 -15.78 -11.55 16.47
N ILE A 13 -15.44 -10.42 17.08
CA ILE A 13 -16.17 -9.15 16.95
C ILE A 13 -15.89 -8.55 15.56
N SER A 14 -16.93 -8.09 14.87
CA SER A 14 -16.79 -7.34 13.62
C SER A 14 -16.45 -5.89 13.92
N ILE A 15 -15.55 -5.29 13.13
CA ILE A 15 -15.47 -3.83 13.06
C ILE A 15 -16.69 -3.26 12.34
N GLU A 16 -16.95 -1.98 12.53
CA GLU A 16 -18.00 -1.26 11.81
C GLU A 16 -17.52 -0.90 10.41
N TYR A 17 -18.08 -1.51 9.37
CA TYR A 17 -17.78 -1.16 7.97
C TYR A 17 -18.69 0.00 7.50
N SER A 18 -18.36 0.60 6.35
CA SER A 18 -19.22 1.63 5.73
C SER A 18 -20.66 1.13 5.53
N ASP A 19 -21.61 2.05 5.62
CA ASP A 19 -22.98 1.76 5.23
C ASP A 19 -23.02 1.45 3.73
N TRP A 20 -23.77 0.41 3.35
CA TRP A 20 -23.89 -0.02 1.97
C TRP A 20 -24.43 1.07 1.03
N GLN A 21 -25.16 2.06 1.56
CA GLN A 21 -25.64 3.22 0.81
C GLN A 21 -24.56 4.30 0.60
N GLU A 22 -23.54 4.31 1.46
CA GLU A 22 -22.49 5.34 1.47
C GLU A 22 -21.17 4.84 0.86
N ILE A 23 -21.05 3.57 0.46
CA ILE A 23 -19.82 2.96 -0.07
C ILE A 23 -19.14 3.84 -1.15
N GLU A 24 -19.90 4.30 -2.14
CA GLU A 24 -19.35 5.09 -3.25
C GLU A 24 -18.83 6.45 -2.75
N LYS A 25 -19.65 7.14 -1.96
CA LYS A 25 -19.30 8.44 -1.38
C LYS A 25 -18.10 8.35 -0.45
N ASP A 26 -18.07 7.39 0.47
CA ASP A 26 -16.96 7.19 1.41
C ASP A 26 -15.65 6.91 0.65
N ALA A 27 -15.70 6.07 -0.38
CA ALA A 27 -14.55 5.80 -1.23
C ALA A 27 -14.07 7.07 -1.95
N ASP A 28 -14.97 7.83 -2.56
CA ASP A 28 -14.64 9.04 -3.30
C ASP A 28 -14.01 10.11 -2.39
N GLU A 29 -14.58 10.35 -1.21
CA GLU A 29 -14.04 11.30 -0.23
C GLU A 29 -12.61 10.93 0.20
N ILE A 30 -12.35 9.63 0.41
CA ILE A 30 -11.01 9.13 0.77
C ILE A 30 -10.05 9.29 -0.41
N LEU A 31 -10.46 8.93 -1.63
CA LEU A 31 -9.62 9.02 -2.83
C LEU A 31 -9.29 10.48 -3.18
N ASP A 32 -10.22 11.40 -2.97
CA ASP A 32 -10.01 12.83 -3.13
C ASP A 32 -8.99 13.35 -2.11
N ALA A 33 -9.12 12.96 -0.84
CA ALA A 33 -8.16 13.31 0.19
C ALA A 33 -6.76 12.74 -0.10
N MET A 34 -6.69 11.49 -0.56
CA MET A 34 -5.44 10.86 -1.01
C MET A 34 -4.80 11.65 -2.15
N ASN A 35 -5.58 12.11 -3.14
CA ASN A 35 -5.05 12.86 -4.28
C ASN A 35 -4.58 14.27 -3.91
N GLN A 36 -5.21 14.92 -2.94
CA GLN A 36 -4.87 16.27 -2.48
C GLN A 36 -3.66 16.30 -1.54
N TYR A 37 -3.29 15.16 -0.95
CA TYR A 37 -2.15 15.09 -0.04
C TYR A 37 -0.81 15.35 -0.79
N PRO A 38 0.12 16.16 -0.23
CA PRO A 38 1.34 16.59 -0.91
C PRO A 38 2.47 15.56 -0.82
N TRP A 39 2.25 14.37 -1.40
CA TRP A 39 3.15 13.22 -1.32
C TRP A 39 4.60 13.54 -1.73
N ASP A 40 4.80 14.37 -2.73
CA ASP A 40 6.12 14.73 -3.27
C ASP A 40 7.01 15.56 -2.31
N THR A 41 6.47 15.99 -1.18
CA THR A 41 7.17 16.86 -0.21
C THR A 41 7.42 16.21 1.16
N VAL A 42 6.92 15.00 1.39
CA VAL A 42 6.97 14.36 2.71
C VAL A 42 8.13 13.38 2.85
N SER A 43 8.58 13.15 4.09
CA SER A 43 9.58 12.11 4.39
C SER A 43 8.99 10.71 4.22
N LEU A 44 9.85 9.70 4.20
CA LEU A 44 9.43 8.30 4.12
C LEU A 44 8.55 7.90 5.31
N GLU A 45 8.89 8.36 6.51
CA GLU A 45 8.18 8.07 7.76
C GLU A 45 6.80 8.73 7.76
N MET A 46 6.72 10.01 7.37
CA MET A 46 5.46 10.74 7.25
C MET A 46 4.57 10.14 6.14
N CYS A 47 5.18 9.71 5.03
CA CYS A 47 4.51 8.95 3.99
C CYS A 47 3.92 7.65 4.56
N ALA A 48 4.70 6.86 5.30
CA ALA A 48 4.25 5.61 5.90
C ALA A 48 3.05 5.82 6.82
N GLU A 49 3.12 6.79 7.74
CA GLU A 49 2.04 7.10 8.67
C GLU A 49 0.75 7.51 7.95
N THR A 50 0.86 8.46 7.02
CA THR A 50 -0.30 8.99 6.29
C THR A 50 -0.91 7.93 5.36
N PHE A 51 -0.06 7.21 4.63
CA PHE A 51 -0.49 6.13 3.73
C PHE A 51 -1.17 5.00 4.50
N THR A 52 -0.65 4.63 5.69
CA THR A 52 -1.27 3.66 6.59
C THR A 52 -2.69 4.08 6.98
N GLY A 53 -2.88 5.37 7.31
CA GLY A 53 -4.19 5.93 7.61
C GLY A 53 -5.17 5.77 6.44
N PHE A 54 -4.77 6.20 5.24
CA PHE A 54 -5.60 6.09 4.04
C PHE A 54 -5.91 4.63 3.66
N LEU A 55 -4.91 3.76 3.75
CA LEU A 55 -5.08 2.32 3.49
C LEU A 55 -6.12 1.70 4.43
N ALA A 56 -6.08 2.04 5.72
CA ALA A 56 -7.02 1.53 6.71
C ALA A 56 -8.45 2.02 6.43
N VAL A 57 -8.65 3.32 6.21
CA VAL A 57 -10.00 3.88 5.96
C VAL A 57 -10.58 3.40 4.63
N LEU A 58 -9.76 3.30 3.57
CA LEU A 58 -10.24 2.78 2.28
C LEU A 58 -10.59 1.29 2.37
N TRP A 59 -9.82 0.51 3.12
CA TRP A 59 -10.11 -0.90 3.36
C TRP A 59 -11.41 -1.11 4.16
N LYS A 60 -11.67 -0.21 5.11
CA LYS A 60 -12.89 -0.19 5.94
C LYS A 60 -14.16 0.09 5.13
N VAL A 61 -14.06 0.73 3.95
CA VAL A 61 -15.21 0.91 3.05
C VAL A 61 -15.82 -0.43 2.61
N HIS A 62 -14.97 -1.45 2.43
CA HIS A 62 -15.39 -2.83 2.13
C HIS A 62 -16.40 -2.99 0.97
N PRO A 63 -16.15 -2.41 -0.22
CA PRO A 63 -17.13 -2.33 -1.32
C PRO A 63 -17.54 -3.68 -1.92
N TYR A 64 -16.73 -4.72 -1.78
CA TYR A 64 -16.96 -6.03 -2.40
C TYR A 64 -17.44 -7.07 -1.37
N ARG A 65 -18.09 -8.14 -1.83
CA ARG A 65 -18.45 -9.27 -0.93
C ARG A 65 -17.22 -10.05 -0.45
N GLU A 66 -16.24 -10.22 -1.33
CA GLU A 66 -14.96 -10.87 -1.06
C GLU A 66 -13.84 -10.16 -1.82
N GLY A 67 -12.60 -10.37 -1.40
CA GLY A 67 -11.43 -9.81 -2.09
C GLY A 67 -11.05 -8.38 -1.70
N ASN A 68 -11.77 -7.71 -0.78
CA ASN A 68 -11.48 -6.33 -0.35
C ASN A 68 -10.01 -6.11 0.04
N THR A 69 -9.43 -6.99 0.87
CA THR A 69 -8.02 -6.87 1.27
C THR A 69 -7.09 -6.90 0.07
N ARG A 70 -7.26 -7.85 -0.86
CA ARG A 70 -6.39 -7.94 -2.04
C ARG A 70 -6.55 -6.71 -2.93
N THR A 71 -7.79 -6.33 -3.25
CA THR A 71 -8.07 -5.21 -4.14
C THR A 71 -7.53 -3.89 -3.58
N VAL A 72 -7.83 -3.59 -2.31
CA VAL A 72 -7.41 -2.33 -1.69
C VAL A 72 -5.89 -2.26 -1.52
N VAL A 73 -5.24 -3.33 -1.04
CA VAL A 73 -3.77 -3.35 -0.89
C VAL A 73 -3.06 -3.19 -2.24
N THR A 74 -3.53 -3.88 -3.28
CA THR A 74 -2.97 -3.74 -4.63
C THR A 74 -3.17 -2.34 -5.18
N PHE A 75 -4.38 -1.78 -5.07
CA PHE A 75 -4.67 -0.42 -5.50
C PHE A 75 -3.80 0.61 -4.76
N CYS A 76 -3.75 0.55 -3.43
CA CYS A 76 -2.96 1.47 -2.62
C CYS A 76 -1.46 1.38 -2.93
N SER A 77 -0.94 0.18 -3.19
CA SER A 77 0.46 -0.02 -3.59
C SER A 77 0.77 0.64 -4.94
N GLN A 78 -0.12 0.49 -5.93
CA GLN A 78 0.00 1.17 -7.23
C GLN A 78 -0.16 2.68 -7.10
N PHE A 79 -1.07 3.13 -6.24
CA PHE A 79 -1.29 4.54 -5.97
C PHE A 79 -0.03 5.20 -5.40
N ILE A 80 0.58 4.63 -4.35
CA ILE A 80 1.72 5.27 -3.69
C ILE A 80 2.97 5.25 -4.59
N GLU A 81 3.13 4.22 -5.40
CA GLU A 81 4.11 4.17 -6.49
C GLU A 81 3.89 5.23 -7.56
N SER A 82 2.63 5.57 -7.85
CA SER A 82 2.32 6.68 -8.76
C SER A 82 2.75 8.04 -8.20
N LYS A 83 2.93 8.14 -6.88
CA LYS A 83 3.45 9.32 -6.18
C LYS A 83 4.97 9.30 -5.99
N GLY A 84 5.67 8.29 -6.50
CA GLY A 84 7.14 8.19 -6.47
C GLY A 84 7.74 7.40 -5.30
N PHE A 85 6.89 6.89 -4.40
CA PHE A 85 7.27 6.00 -3.31
C PHE A 85 7.10 4.55 -3.75
N TYR A 86 8.22 3.88 -4.05
CA TYR A 86 8.21 2.46 -4.38
C TYR A 86 7.98 1.64 -3.14
N ILE A 87 7.21 0.55 -3.28
CA ILE A 87 6.83 -0.31 -2.17
C ILE A 87 7.08 -1.78 -2.53
N ASP A 88 7.53 -2.55 -1.55
CA ASP A 88 7.66 -4.00 -1.64
C ASP A 88 6.30 -4.65 -1.33
N SER A 89 5.43 -4.74 -2.35
CA SER A 89 4.09 -5.31 -2.19
C SER A 89 4.08 -6.81 -1.90
N ASP A 90 5.19 -7.51 -2.17
CA ASP A 90 5.31 -8.94 -1.86
C ASP A 90 5.34 -9.16 -0.35
N LEU A 91 5.88 -8.21 0.44
CA LEU A 91 5.83 -8.24 1.90
C LEU A 91 4.38 -8.35 2.42
N PHE A 92 3.43 -7.66 1.79
CA PHE A 92 2.02 -7.74 2.16
C PHE A 92 1.38 -9.09 1.79
N LYS A 93 1.76 -9.64 0.64
CA LYS A 93 1.25 -10.91 0.12
C LYS A 93 1.75 -12.07 0.97
N ASP A 94 3.03 -12.08 1.29
CA ASP A 94 3.68 -13.13 2.08
C ASP A 94 3.22 -13.11 3.55
N ASN A 95 2.77 -11.95 4.02
CA ASN A 95 2.22 -11.75 5.36
C ASN A 95 0.70 -11.49 5.36
N ALA A 96 -0.05 -12.08 4.43
CA ALA A 96 -1.48 -11.77 4.23
C ALA A 96 -2.35 -11.86 5.49
N GLN A 97 -2.11 -12.85 6.36
CA GLN A 97 -2.85 -13.00 7.63
C GLN A 97 -2.50 -11.88 8.62
N TYR A 98 -1.22 -11.50 8.72
CA TYR A 98 -0.79 -10.38 9.53
C TYR A 98 -1.39 -9.07 9.00
N MET A 99 -1.31 -8.83 7.69
CA MET A 99 -1.90 -7.66 7.05
C MET A 99 -3.39 -7.52 7.34
N ARG A 100 -4.15 -8.62 7.25
CA ARG A 100 -5.58 -8.60 7.59
C ARG A 100 -5.80 -8.23 9.06
N THR A 101 -5.05 -8.82 9.97
CA THR A 101 -5.14 -8.53 11.41
C THR A 101 -4.76 -7.07 11.71
N ALA A 102 -3.71 -6.56 11.08
CA ALA A 102 -3.26 -5.18 11.22
C ALA A 102 -4.30 -4.18 10.70
N LEU A 103 -4.94 -4.46 9.55
CA LEU A 103 -6.03 -3.65 9.00
C LEU A 103 -7.25 -3.62 9.92
N VAL A 104 -7.61 -4.75 10.52
CA VAL A 104 -8.69 -4.83 11.52
C VAL A 104 -8.34 -3.98 12.74
N ALA A 105 -7.13 -4.13 13.29
CA ALA A 105 -6.68 -3.36 14.45
C ALA A 105 -6.65 -1.86 14.15
N ALA A 106 -6.19 -1.46 12.97
CA ALA A 106 -6.16 -0.07 12.52
C ALA A 106 -7.57 0.53 12.27
N SER A 107 -8.59 -0.31 12.14
CA SER A 107 -9.97 0.10 11.82
C SER A 107 -10.97 -0.06 12.97
N ALA A 108 -10.50 -0.48 14.16
CA ALA A 108 -11.30 -0.82 15.33
C ALA A 108 -11.91 0.42 16.03
N VAL A 109 -12.83 1.09 15.37
CA VAL A 109 -13.68 2.15 15.93
C VAL A 109 -15.09 1.60 16.06
N PHE A 110 -15.68 1.77 17.24
CA PHE A 110 -17.03 1.29 17.56
C PHE A 110 -17.86 2.42 18.16
N HIS A 111 -19.15 2.46 17.82
CA HIS A 111 -20.10 3.41 18.36
C HIS A 111 -20.28 3.27 19.88
N ASP A 112 -20.22 2.05 20.41
CA ASP A 112 -20.44 1.73 21.83
C ASP A 112 -19.14 1.65 22.67
N LEU A 113 -18.05 1.14 22.09
CA LEU A 113 -16.76 0.95 22.77
C LEU A 113 -15.74 2.07 22.52
N GLY A 114 -16.06 3.01 21.64
CA GLY A 114 -15.21 4.14 21.26
C GLY A 114 -14.09 3.78 20.29
N ASP A 115 -13.07 4.64 20.22
CA ASP A 115 -11.88 4.43 19.39
C ASP A 115 -10.91 3.45 20.07
N ARG A 116 -10.71 2.29 19.47
CA ARG A 116 -9.79 1.24 19.90
C ARG A 116 -8.73 0.94 18.85
N ARG A 117 -8.51 1.86 17.90
CA ARG A 117 -7.56 1.65 16.82
C ARG A 117 -6.15 1.45 17.37
N ASN A 118 -5.48 0.43 16.83
CA ASN A 118 -4.05 0.27 16.98
C ASN A 118 -3.41 0.29 15.59
N MET A 119 -2.82 1.43 15.25
CA MET A 119 -2.15 1.68 13.97
C MET A 119 -0.76 1.04 13.89
N GLU A 120 -0.15 0.67 15.02
CA GLU A 120 1.25 0.28 15.12
C GLU A 120 1.59 -0.90 14.19
N TYR A 121 0.79 -1.95 14.21
CA TYR A 121 1.02 -3.14 13.38
C TYR A 121 0.97 -2.83 11.88
N LEU A 122 -0.01 -2.02 11.45
CA LEU A 122 -0.16 -1.68 10.04
C LEU A 122 0.95 -0.70 9.62
N ASN A 123 1.27 0.27 10.46
CA ASN A 123 2.32 1.24 10.20
C ASN A 123 3.70 0.57 10.09
N ASN A 124 4.00 -0.40 10.94
CA ASN A 124 5.29 -1.10 10.93
C ASN A 124 5.49 -1.87 9.61
N ILE A 125 4.52 -2.69 9.19
CA ILE A 125 4.65 -3.44 7.93
C ILE A 125 4.65 -2.51 6.70
N VAL A 126 3.90 -1.40 6.74
CA VAL A 126 3.91 -0.39 5.68
C VAL A 126 5.26 0.30 5.60
N LEU A 127 5.83 0.70 6.74
CA LEU A 127 7.15 1.33 6.80
C LEU A 127 8.23 0.38 6.28
N ASP A 128 8.24 -0.88 6.73
CA ASP A 128 9.16 -1.91 6.25
C ASP A 128 9.07 -2.07 4.72
N ALA A 129 7.84 -2.14 4.18
CA ALA A 129 7.62 -2.27 2.74
C ALA A 129 8.10 -1.05 1.95
N LEU A 130 7.90 0.15 2.49
CA LEU A 130 8.37 1.41 1.88
C LEU A 130 9.89 1.54 1.95
N GLU A 131 10.52 1.15 3.06
CA GLU A 131 11.98 1.11 3.17
C GLU A 131 12.60 0.13 2.18
N HIS A 132 12.01 -1.07 2.04
CA HIS A 132 12.44 -2.07 1.06
C HIS A 132 12.31 -1.53 -0.36
N GLY A 133 11.16 -0.93 -0.69
CA GLY A 133 10.93 -0.31 -1.99
C GLY A 133 11.86 0.87 -2.27
N HIS A 134 12.19 1.70 -1.27
CA HIS A 134 13.17 2.77 -1.39
C HIS A 134 14.58 2.23 -1.66
N LYS A 135 15.02 1.19 -0.94
CA LYS A 135 16.30 0.50 -1.19
C LYS A 135 16.35 -0.10 -2.59
N MET A 136 15.27 -0.73 -3.04
CA MET A 136 15.14 -1.27 -4.41
C MET A 136 15.26 -0.16 -5.46
N LYS A 137 14.55 0.97 -5.28
CA LYS A 137 14.63 2.14 -6.17
C LYS A 137 16.08 2.61 -6.33
N ASN A 138 16.81 2.72 -5.23
CA ASN A 138 18.21 3.18 -5.24
C ASN A 138 19.12 2.19 -5.99
N ARG A 139 18.99 0.87 -5.76
CA ARG A 139 19.75 -0.15 -6.50
C ARG A 139 19.49 -0.09 -8.01
N ILE A 140 18.23 0.07 -8.40
CA ILE A 140 17.83 0.18 -9.81
C ILE A 140 18.37 1.46 -10.43
N SER A 141 18.30 2.59 -9.71
CA SER A 141 18.89 3.86 -10.14
C SER A 141 20.38 3.71 -10.44
N ASP A 142 21.13 3.12 -9.50
CA ASP A 142 22.58 2.87 -9.66
C ASP A 142 22.87 1.94 -10.85
N ALA A 143 22.04 0.92 -11.06
CA ALA A 143 22.21 -0.02 -12.17
C ALA A 143 21.94 0.64 -13.54
N ILE A 144 20.94 1.52 -13.63
CA ILE A 144 20.64 2.31 -14.83
C ILE A 144 21.81 3.26 -15.16
N GLU A 145 22.38 3.91 -14.15
CA GLU A 145 23.53 4.80 -14.32
C GLU A 145 24.77 4.04 -14.78
N LYS A 146 25.04 2.86 -14.19
CA LYS A 146 26.14 1.98 -14.63
C LYS A 146 25.94 1.45 -16.06
N ALA A 147 24.69 1.26 -16.48
CA ALA A 147 24.35 0.89 -17.86
C ALA A 147 24.54 2.05 -18.86
N GLY A 148 24.96 3.24 -18.40
CA GLY A 148 25.23 4.41 -19.25
C GLY A 148 24.01 5.30 -19.52
N PHE A 149 22.93 5.13 -18.76
CA PHE A 149 21.70 5.90 -18.91
C PHE A 149 21.44 6.80 -17.71
N ARG A 150 20.81 7.97 -17.92
CA ARG A 150 20.27 8.76 -16.81
C ARG A 150 19.11 8.01 -16.13
N ALA A 151 19.17 7.85 -14.80
CA ALA A 151 18.08 7.27 -14.00
C ALA A 151 16.90 8.25 -13.85
N THR A 152 15.99 8.26 -14.83
CA THR A 152 14.73 8.99 -14.75
C THR A 152 13.66 8.11 -14.09
N GLU A 153 12.62 8.73 -13.50
CA GLU A 153 11.48 7.98 -12.92
C GLU A 153 10.83 7.04 -13.93
N GLU A 154 10.74 7.44 -15.21
CA GLU A 154 10.21 6.58 -16.27
C GLU A 154 11.05 5.31 -16.47
N ARG A 155 12.39 5.43 -16.46
CA ARG A 155 13.28 4.28 -16.60
C ARG A 155 13.26 3.40 -15.37
N ILE A 156 13.29 4.00 -14.17
CA ILE A 156 13.15 3.25 -12.91
C ILE A 156 11.86 2.44 -12.94
N ARG A 157 10.72 3.06 -13.29
CA ARG A 157 9.44 2.35 -13.39
C ARG A 157 9.47 1.21 -14.41
N LYS A 158 10.09 1.42 -15.59
CA LYS A 158 10.25 0.36 -16.61
C LYS A 158 11.03 -0.84 -16.06
N ILE A 159 12.14 -0.60 -15.36
CA ILE A 159 12.96 -1.68 -14.78
C ILE A 159 12.23 -2.35 -13.61
N VAL A 160 11.58 -1.60 -12.72
CA VAL A 160 10.77 -2.17 -11.63
C VAL A 160 9.68 -3.09 -12.17
N TYR A 161 8.96 -2.65 -13.22
CA TYR A 161 7.94 -3.47 -13.85
C TYR A 161 8.53 -4.74 -14.46
N TRP A 162 9.67 -4.63 -15.15
CA TRP A 162 10.36 -5.77 -15.74
C TRP A 162 10.84 -6.77 -14.69
N ASN A 163 11.43 -6.29 -13.59
CA ASN A 163 11.87 -7.13 -12.48
C ASN A 163 10.69 -7.89 -11.85
N ARG A 164 9.54 -7.24 -11.69
CA ARG A 164 8.32 -7.88 -11.16
C ARG A 164 7.73 -8.89 -12.13
N LEU A 165 7.78 -8.63 -13.42
CA LEU A 165 7.29 -9.56 -14.44
C LEU A 165 8.11 -10.86 -14.46
N GLU A 166 9.44 -10.73 -14.38
CA GLU A 166 10.39 -11.85 -14.44
C GLU A 166 10.73 -12.42 -13.05
N GLN A 167 10.21 -11.82 -11.98
CA GLN A 167 10.46 -12.20 -10.59
C GLN A 167 11.96 -12.27 -10.22
N ARG A 168 12.77 -11.36 -10.79
CA ARG A 168 14.21 -11.23 -10.52
C ARG A 168 14.72 -9.82 -10.78
N GLU A 169 15.83 -9.44 -10.16
CA GLU A 169 16.59 -8.26 -10.60
C GLU A 169 17.42 -8.62 -11.85
N HIS A 170 17.59 -7.64 -12.73
CA HIS A 170 18.36 -7.78 -13.98
C HIS A 170 19.74 -7.16 -13.82
N GLU A 171 20.75 -7.78 -14.44
CA GLU A 171 22.13 -7.29 -14.41
C GLU A 171 22.30 -6.03 -15.27
N VAL A 172 23.41 -5.31 -15.08
CA VAL A 172 23.69 -4.05 -15.78
C VAL A 172 23.70 -4.23 -17.29
N GLU A 173 24.26 -5.32 -17.80
CA GLU A 173 24.30 -5.64 -19.24
C GLU A 173 22.90 -5.88 -19.81
N GLU A 174 22.02 -6.52 -19.02
CA GLU A 174 20.62 -6.77 -19.41
C GLU A 174 19.82 -5.47 -19.44
N ILE A 175 20.01 -4.62 -18.42
CA ILE A 175 19.41 -3.28 -18.36
C ILE A 175 19.90 -2.42 -19.52
N GLN A 176 21.18 -2.51 -19.87
CA GLN A 176 21.74 -1.78 -20.99
C GLN A 176 21.04 -2.15 -22.31
N LEU A 177 20.89 -3.45 -22.57
CA LEU A 177 20.20 -3.95 -23.76
C LEU A 177 18.70 -3.59 -23.78
N TYR A 178 18.05 -3.60 -22.62
CA TYR A 178 16.63 -3.32 -22.49
C TYR A 178 16.26 -1.84 -22.69
N LEU A 179 17.20 -0.92 -22.41
CA LEU A 179 16.97 0.53 -22.50
C LEU A 179 17.49 1.19 -23.79
N LEU A 180 18.17 0.43 -24.66
CA LEU A 180 18.56 0.86 -26.01
C LEU A 180 17.34 1.02 -26.93
#